data_AF-C0FX65-F1
#
_entry.id   AF-C0FX65-F1
#
_cell.length_a   1.000
_cell.length_b   1.000
_cell.length_c   1.000
_cell.angle_alpha   90.00
_cell.angle_beta   90.00
_cell.angle_gamma   90.00
#
_symmetry.space_group_name_H-M   'P 1'
#
loop_
_entity.id
_entity.type
_entity.pdbx_description
1 polymer ?
#
loop_
_entity_poly.entity_id
_entity_poly.type
_entity_poly.pdbx_seq_one_letter_code
_entity_poly.pdbx_strand_id
1 'polypeptide(L)'
;MAINGVGHNYDYLGTTTNYIRGKATVREAISKMVKQSANLSISDAGRNMLREMASKFEPDSDYTNVRELTIQNTNEVAWEHYTAMRDISSLTLKDGNYNVEDVMKSIMDTYETRYNEIVKEHENGDREVSYELTGKRSLTLDEDLAGLDEAFKMRLANLEGYITCQQTNKAFENADSSWYFRRNSPQNEVKTQDKAQMFDTKYQKTAVSIMEQAKEKFLVAFKSINYKQGTATSILSDIMKKC
;
A
#
# COMPACT_ATOMS: atom_id res chain seq x y z
N MET A 1 -24.89 53.13 17.69
CA MET A 1 -24.92 51.93 18.56
C MET A 1 -23.66 51.13 18.31
N ALA A 2 -22.78 51.08 19.30
CA ALA A 2 -21.59 50.24 19.37
C ALA A 2 -21.48 49.77 20.83
N ILE A 3 -21.17 48.50 21.05
CA ILE A 3 -21.02 47.88 22.37
C ILE A 3 -19.54 47.55 22.54
N ASN A 4 -18.92 48.00 23.63
CA ASN A 4 -17.59 47.59 24.08
C ASN A 4 -17.51 47.67 25.62
N GLY A 5 -17.08 46.57 26.25
CA GLY A 5 -15.97 46.61 27.20
C GLY A 5 -16.21 46.51 28.73
N VAL A 6 -15.80 45.35 29.29
CA VAL A 6 -14.90 45.12 30.45
C VAL A 6 -15.26 45.62 31.87
N GLY A 7 -15.13 44.72 32.88
CA GLY A 7 -14.68 45.10 34.24
C GLY A 7 -15.05 44.16 35.40
N HIS A 8 -14.11 43.29 35.82
CA HIS A 8 -14.16 42.38 37.00
C HIS A 8 -13.98 43.12 38.36
N ASN A 9 -14.48 42.60 39.51
CA ASN A 9 -13.72 41.95 40.64
C ASN A 9 -14.48 42.14 41.97
N TYR A 10 -14.34 41.39 43.07
CA TYR A 10 -13.76 40.10 43.48
C TYR A 10 -14.31 39.87 44.91
N ASP A 11 -14.48 38.63 45.36
CA ASP A 11 -14.19 38.31 46.76
C ASP A 11 -13.44 36.98 46.85
N TYR A 12 -12.22 37.05 47.40
CA TYR A 12 -11.10 36.16 47.11
C TYR A 12 -10.37 35.81 48.41
N LEU A 13 -11.06 35.27 49.42
CA LEU A 13 -10.40 34.93 50.70
C LEU A 13 -10.91 33.65 51.40
N GLY A 14 -11.98 33.01 50.92
CA GLY A 14 -12.51 31.77 51.53
C GLY A 14 -11.97 30.44 50.96
N THR A 15 -11.27 30.46 49.82
CA THR A 15 -10.94 29.25 49.05
C THR A 15 -9.48 28.80 49.14
N THR A 16 -8.58 29.64 49.65
CA THR A 16 -7.12 29.36 49.69
C THR A 16 -6.69 28.43 50.82
N THR A 17 -7.40 28.38 51.95
CA THR A 17 -7.06 27.51 53.09
C THR A 17 -7.40 26.03 52.84
N ASN A 18 -8.47 25.73 52.10
CA ASN A 18 -8.82 24.36 51.72
C ASN A 18 -7.92 23.80 50.61
N TYR A 19 -7.42 24.66 49.72
CA TYR A 19 -6.55 24.26 48.60
C TYR A 19 -5.15 23.83 49.05
N ILE A 20 -4.57 24.49 50.05
CA ILE A 20 -3.23 24.16 50.56
C ILE A 20 -3.25 22.85 51.38
N ARG A 21 -4.31 22.60 52.16
CA ARG A 21 -4.47 21.36 52.95
C ARG A 21 -4.66 20.12 52.06
N GLY A 22 -5.41 20.24 50.95
CA GLY A 22 -5.59 19.16 49.98
C GLY A 22 -4.33 18.83 49.18
N LYS A 23 -3.48 19.82 48.85
CA LYS A 23 -2.21 19.57 48.15
C LYS A 23 -1.18 18.83 49.01
N ALA A 24 -1.14 19.09 50.32
CA ALA A 24 -0.24 18.39 51.24
C ALA A 24 -0.58 16.89 51.37
N THR A 25 -1.87 16.56 51.45
CA THR A 25 -2.38 15.16 51.56
C THR A 25 -2.19 14.38 50.26
N VAL A 26 -2.39 15.01 49.10
CA VAL A 26 -2.16 14.36 47.78
C VAL A 26 -0.67 14.10 47.55
N ARG A 27 0.23 15.01 47.96
CA ARG A 27 1.67 14.83 47.80
C ARG A 27 2.23 13.73 48.71
N GLU A 28 1.70 13.59 49.93
CA GLU A 28 2.02 12.46 50.83
C GLU A 28 1.48 11.12 50.31
N ALA A 29 0.26 11.10 49.75
CA ALA A 29 -0.32 9.90 49.15
C ALA A 29 0.45 9.43 47.90
N ILE A 30 0.87 10.37 47.04
CA ILE A 30 1.72 10.06 45.87
C ILE A 30 3.12 9.59 46.32
N SER A 31 3.71 10.23 47.34
CA SER A 31 5.00 9.79 47.92
C SER A 31 4.93 8.38 48.52
N LYS A 32 3.82 8.01 49.18
CA LYS A 32 3.57 6.65 49.68
C LYS A 32 3.33 5.64 48.55
N MET A 33 2.60 6.00 47.49
CA MET A 33 2.37 5.11 46.33
C MET A 33 3.64 4.91 45.48
N VAL A 34 4.47 5.94 45.31
CA VAL A 34 5.72 5.84 44.54
C VAL A 34 6.77 4.99 45.26
N LYS A 35 6.74 4.93 46.61
CA LYS A 35 7.55 3.99 47.39
C LYS A 35 7.07 2.53 47.30
N GLN A 36 5.90 2.29 46.73
CA GLN A 36 5.32 0.96 46.52
C GLN A 36 5.31 0.62 45.03
N SER A 37 6.40 0.87 44.31
CA SER A 37 6.58 0.26 42.99
C SER A 37 6.75 -1.25 43.20
N ALA A 38 5.68 -2.01 43.00
CA ALA A 38 5.80 -3.45 42.89
C ALA A 38 6.75 -3.75 41.73
N ASN A 39 7.87 -4.42 42.01
CA ASN A 39 8.73 -4.96 40.97
C ASN A 39 7.96 -6.10 40.30
N LEU A 40 7.15 -5.75 39.31
CA LEU A 40 6.44 -6.71 38.48
C LEU A 40 7.48 -7.41 37.60
N SER A 41 7.85 -8.63 37.97
CA SER A 41 8.65 -9.51 37.12
C SER A 41 7.72 -10.50 36.43
N ILE A 42 7.89 -10.66 35.13
CA ILE A 42 7.23 -11.73 34.38
C ILE A 42 7.91 -13.04 34.80
N SER A 43 7.12 -14.08 35.08
CA SER A 43 7.66 -15.41 35.39
C SER A 43 8.32 -16.03 34.15
N ASP A 44 9.23 -16.97 34.32
CA ASP A 44 9.83 -17.71 33.19
C ASP A 44 8.76 -18.45 32.37
N ALA A 45 7.73 -18.97 33.03
CA ALA A 45 6.57 -19.56 32.36
C ALA A 45 5.81 -18.52 31.51
N GLY A 46 5.58 -17.31 32.04
CA GLY A 46 4.94 -16.23 31.29
C GLY A 46 5.79 -15.75 30.10
N ARG A 47 7.12 -15.68 30.26
CA ARG A 47 8.05 -15.37 29.16
C ARG A 47 8.03 -16.45 28.08
N ASN A 48 8.03 -17.72 28.46
CA ASN A 48 7.99 -18.83 27.50
C ASN A 48 6.65 -18.89 26.77
N MET A 49 5.53 -18.68 27.47
CA MET A 49 4.21 -18.61 26.84
C MET A 49 4.11 -17.42 25.87
N LEU A 50 4.69 -16.27 26.22
CA LEU A 50 4.76 -15.11 25.32
C LEU A 50 5.61 -15.42 24.08
N ARG A 51 6.75 -16.11 24.24
CA ARG A 51 7.57 -16.57 23.10
C ARG A 51 6.81 -17.56 22.22
N GLU A 52 6.12 -18.54 22.80
CA GLU A 52 5.36 -19.54 22.06
C GLU A 52 4.20 -18.91 21.28
N MET A 53 3.54 -17.90 21.87
CA MET A 53 2.53 -17.12 21.16
C MET A 53 3.15 -16.26 20.07
N ALA A 54 4.28 -15.60 20.31
CA ALA A 54 4.99 -14.82 19.30
C ALA A 54 5.44 -15.69 18.12
N SER A 55 5.96 -16.90 18.37
CA SER A 55 6.35 -17.85 17.33
C SER A 55 5.18 -18.40 16.51
N LYS A 56 3.94 -18.28 16.99
CA LYS A 56 2.73 -18.61 16.21
C LYS A 56 2.29 -17.46 15.29
N PHE A 57 2.82 -16.26 15.51
CA PHE A 57 2.57 -15.07 14.69
C PHE A 57 3.75 -14.73 13.78
N GLU A 58 4.94 -15.25 14.06
CA GLU A 58 6.02 -15.29 13.09
C GLU A 58 5.65 -16.32 12.02
N PRO A 59 5.50 -15.93 10.74
CA PRO A 59 5.44 -16.92 9.67
C PRO A 59 6.74 -17.73 9.72
N ASP A 60 6.69 -19.02 9.35
CA ASP A 60 7.91 -19.79 9.05
C ASP A 60 8.78 -18.89 8.17
N SER A 61 9.93 -18.46 8.68
CA SER A 61 10.68 -17.44 7.98
C SER A 61 11.15 -18.04 6.67
N ASP A 62 10.64 -17.54 5.54
CA ASP A 62 11.20 -17.75 4.20
C ASP A 62 12.57 -17.02 4.08
N TYR A 63 13.38 -17.07 5.15
CA TYR A 63 14.69 -16.49 5.21
C TYR A 63 15.62 -17.33 4.35
N THR A 64 15.53 -17.09 3.05
CA THR A 64 16.44 -17.66 2.06
C THR A 64 17.84 -17.21 2.46
N ASN A 65 18.72 -18.17 2.75
CA ASN A 65 20.10 -17.86 3.07
C ASN A 65 20.68 -17.00 1.95
N VAL A 66 21.32 -15.86 2.27
CA VAL A 66 21.92 -14.97 1.27
C VAL A 66 22.91 -15.72 0.36
N ARG A 67 23.49 -16.82 0.86
CA ARG A 67 24.38 -17.72 0.09
C ARG A 67 23.66 -18.67 -0.88
N GLU A 68 22.34 -18.77 -0.81
CA GLU A 68 21.46 -19.58 -1.66
C GLU A 68 20.61 -18.72 -2.62
N LEU A 69 20.88 -17.41 -2.69
CA LEU A 69 20.28 -16.55 -3.70
C LEU A 69 20.76 -16.99 -5.09
N THR A 70 19.82 -17.47 -5.88
CA THR A 70 20.03 -17.83 -7.28
C THR A 70 19.14 -16.96 -8.15
N ILE A 71 19.43 -16.87 -9.45
CA ILE A 71 18.61 -16.16 -10.43
C ILE A 71 17.14 -16.61 -10.38
N GLN A 72 16.88 -17.89 -10.11
CA GLN A 72 15.51 -18.41 -10.02
C GLN A 72 14.77 -17.95 -8.75
N ASN A 73 15.50 -17.45 -7.76
CA ASN A 73 14.96 -17.05 -6.46
C ASN A 73 14.92 -15.52 -6.29
N THR A 74 15.45 -14.74 -7.23
CA THR A 74 15.39 -13.27 -7.19
C THR A 74 14.40 -12.73 -8.21
N ASN A 75 13.80 -11.57 -7.90
CA ASN A 75 12.89 -10.85 -8.79
C ASN A 75 13.55 -9.58 -9.37
N GLU A 76 14.88 -9.56 -9.50
CA GLU A 76 15.66 -8.35 -9.84
C GLU A 76 15.25 -7.75 -11.19
N VAL A 77 15.02 -8.57 -12.22
CA VAL A 77 14.57 -8.12 -13.54
C VAL A 77 13.17 -7.49 -13.45
N ALA A 78 12.25 -8.15 -12.76
CA ALA A 78 10.90 -7.63 -12.54
C ALA A 78 10.92 -6.34 -11.70
N TRP A 79 11.80 -6.26 -10.70
CA TRP A 79 11.96 -5.09 -9.86
C TRP A 79 12.50 -3.89 -10.64
N GLU A 80 13.52 -4.09 -11.48
CA GLU A 80 14.05 -3.05 -12.39
C GLU A 80 12.94 -2.45 -13.27
N HIS A 81 12.12 -3.29 -13.88
CA HIS A 81 11.03 -2.81 -14.72
C HIS A 81 9.91 -2.17 -13.90
N TYR A 82 9.59 -2.71 -12.73
CA TYR A 82 8.59 -2.14 -11.84
C TYR A 82 8.98 -0.72 -11.39
N THR A 83 10.23 -0.52 -11.00
CA THR A 83 10.72 0.81 -10.60
C THR A 83 10.73 1.77 -11.79
N ALA A 84 11.22 1.34 -12.96
CA ALA A 84 11.19 2.15 -14.17
C ALA A 84 9.76 2.59 -14.55
N MET A 85 8.81 1.66 -14.57
CA MET A 85 7.39 1.97 -14.82
C MET A 85 6.85 2.96 -13.78
N ARG A 86 7.19 2.78 -12.50
CA ARG A 86 6.71 3.67 -11.43
C ARG A 86 7.29 5.08 -11.56
N ASP A 87 8.55 5.20 -11.92
CA ASP A 87 9.23 6.49 -12.10
C ASP A 87 8.60 7.26 -13.27
N ILE A 88 8.34 6.61 -14.40
CA ILE A 88 7.64 7.23 -15.54
C ILE A 88 6.21 7.61 -15.14
N SER A 89 5.46 6.71 -14.49
CA SER A 89 4.10 7.00 -14.01
C SER A 89 4.07 8.21 -13.07
N SER A 90 5.07 8.37 -12.19
CA SER A 90 5.16 9.50 -11.27
C SER A 90 5.25 10.85 -11.98
N LEU A 91 5.80 10.87 -13.20
CA LEU A 91 5.85 12.07 -14.03
C LEU A 91 4.48 12.41 -14.63
N THR A 92 3.65 11.40 -14.87
CA THR A 92 2.29 11.56 -15.42
C THR A 92 1.23 11.85 -14.35
N LEU A 93 1.45 11.40 -13.10
CA LEU A 93 0.48 11.45 -12.00
C LEU A 93 0.90 12.43 -10.88
N LYS A 94 1.48 13.58 -11.23
CA LYS A 94 2.16 14.49 -10.28
C LYS A 94 1.27 15.17 -9.24
N ASP A 95 0.02 15.47 -9.59
CA ASP A 95 -0.81 16.38 -8.79
C ASP A 95 -1.68 15.65 -7.74
N GLY A 96 -1.58 14.33 -7.64
CA GLY A 96 -2.39 13.51 -6.73
C GLY A 96 -3.89 13.45 -7.06
N ASN A 97 -4.37 14.32 -7.96
CA ASN A 97 -5.76 14.41 -8.42
C ASN A 97 -5.96 13.65 -9.73
N TYR A 98 -5.79 12.33 -9.65
CA TYR A 98 -6.03 11.41 -10.75
C TYR A 98 -7.10 10.40 -10.33
N ASN A 99 -7.82 9.83 -11.29
CA ASN A 99 -8.84 8.81 -11.07
C ASN A 99 -8.33 7.42 -11.49
N VAL A 100 -9.20 6.40 -11.40
CA VAL A 100 -8.85 5.00 -11.77
C VAL A 100 -8.45 4.87 -13.24
N GLU A 101 -9.11 5.58 -14.15
CA GLU A 101 -8.80 5.57 -15.58
C GLU A 101 -7.42 6.17 -15.86
N ASP A 102 -7.07 7.27 -15.18
CA ASP A 102 -5.74 7.89 -15.28
C ASP A 102 -4.64 6.92 -14.84
N VAL A 103 -4.86 6.17 -13.75
CA VAL A 103 -3.94 5.13 -13.27
C VAL A 103 -3.81 4.01 -14.30
N MET A 104 -4.93 3.51 -14.83
CA MET A 104 -4.93 2.45 -15.85
C MET A 104 -4.18 2.89 -17.11
N LYS A 105 -4.44 4.10 -17.59
CA LYS A 105 -3.72 4.68 -18.74
C LYS A 105 -2.23 4.81 -18.47
N SER A 106 -1.85 5.31 -17.29
CA SER A 106 -0.44 5.42 -16.90
C SER A 106 0.25 4.06 -16.85
N ILE A 107 -0.40 3.01 -16.34
CA ILE A 107 0.16 1.65 -16.33
C ILE A 107 0.36 1.12 -17.76
N MET A 108 -0.63 1.29 -18.65
CA MET A 108 -0.48 0.84 -20.04
C MET A 108 0.58 1.62 -20.82
N ASP A 109 0.64 2.95 -20.63
CA ASP A 109 1.63 3.82 -21.29
C ASP A 109 3.06 3.46 -20.87
N THR A 110 3.26 3.21 -19.58
CA THR A 110 4.58 2.81 -19.04
C THR A 110 4.96 1.39 -19.45
N TYR A 111 4.00 0.47 -19.54
CA TYR A 111 4.24 -0.87 -20.07
C TYR A 111 4.68 -0.82 -21.53
N GLU A 112 3.95 -0.08 -22.38
CA GLU A 112 4.31 0.12 -23.79
C GLU A 112 5.71 0.74 -23.89
N THR A 113 5.95 1.84 -23.19
CA THR A 113 7.25 2.52 -23.20
C THR A 113 8.39 1.56 -22.84
N ARG A 114 8.25 0.80 -21.74
CA ARG A 114 9.31 -0.13 -21.33
C ARG A 114 9.45 -1.31 -22.28
N TYR A 115 8.36 -1.80 -22.85
CA TYR A 115 8.40 -2.86 -23.86
C TYR A 115 9.20 -2.43 -25.09
N ASN A 116 8.98 -1.20 -25.60
CA ASN A 116 9.75 -0.67 -26.73
C ASN A 116 11.24 -0.52 -26.39
N GLU A 117 11.55 -0.02 -25.19
CA GLU A 117 12.93 0.12 -24.73
C GLU A 117 13.65 -1.22 -24.69
N ILE A 118 13.02 -2.26 -24.12
CA ILE A 118 13.57 -3.62 -24.07
C ILE A 118 13.82 -4.14 -25.49
N VAL A 119 12.82 -4.09 -26.37
CA VAL A 119 13.00 -4.57 -27.76
C VAL A 119 14.16 -3.85 -28.47
N LYS A 120 14.32 -2.55 -28.20
CA LYS A 120 15.40 -1.75 -28.75
C LYS A 120 16.76 -2.09 -28.15
N GLU A 121 16.83 -2.28 -26.83
CA GLU A 121 18.06 -2.68 -26.12
C GLU A 121 18.59 -4.03 -26.62
N HIS A 122 17.71 -4.89 -27.11
CA HIS A 122 18.04 -6.21 -27.66
C HIS A 122 18.28 -6.23 -29.19
N GLU A 123 18.31 -5.07 -29.88
CA GLU A 123 18.59 -5.01 -31.32
C GLU A 123 19.96 -5.61 -31.70
N ASN A 124 20.92 -5.57 -30.77
CA ASN A 124 22.29 -6.04 -30.98
C ASN A 124 22.60 -7.37 -30.25
N GLY A 125 21.57 -8.09 -29.80
CA GLY A 125 21.70 -9.32 -29.01
C GLY A 125 21.29 -9.11 -27.56
N ASP A 126 21.70 -10.04 -26.70
CA ASP A 126 21.32 -10.06 -25.29
C ASP A 126 21.77 -8.80 -24.54
N ARG A 127 20.94 -8.34 -23.60
CA ARG A 127 21.19 -7.14 -22.79
C ARG A 127 22.09 -7.48 -21.61
N GLU A 128 23.22 -6.80 -21.51
CA GLU A 128 24.11 -6.92 -20.36
C GLU A 128 23.62 -6.06 -19.18
N VAL A 129 23.42 -6.70 -18.03
CA VAL A 129 22.98 -6.07 -16.78
C VAL A 129 23.92 -6.41 -15.63
N SER A 130 23.87 -5.60 -14.58
CA SER A 130 24.61 -5.84 -13.34
C SER A 130 23.72 -5.52 -12.17
N TYR A 131 23.28 -6.55 -11.46
CA TYR A 131 22.47 -6.39 -10.26
C TYR A 131 23.32 -6.52 -8.99
N GLU A 132 22.80 -6.00 -7.88
CA GLU A 132 23.49 -6.03 -6.59
C GLU A 132 23.56 -7.44 -6.00
N LEU A 133 22.54 -8.29 -6.21
CA LEU A 133 22.50 -9.64 -5.62
C LEU A 133 23.15 -10.67 -6.54
N THR A 134 22.79 -10.69 -7.82
CA THR A 134 23.25 -11.71 -8.78
C THR A 134 24.48 -11.30 -9.59
N GLY A 135 24.91 -10.03 -9.51
CA GLY A 135 26.08 -9.54 -10.22
C GLY A 135 25.84 -9.32 -11.72
N LYS A 136 26.93 -9.42 -12.51
CA LYS A 136 26.89 -9.21 -13.97
C LYS A 136 26.29 -10.42 -14.67
N ARG A 137 25.41 -10.17 -15.63
CA ARG A 137 24.81 -11.22 -16.46
C ARG A 137 24.27 -10.67 -17.78
N SER A 138 24.07 -11.57 -18.72
CA SER A 138 23.34 -11.32 -19.95
C SER A 138 21.88 -11.75 -19.79
N LEU A 139 20.95 -10.95 -20.29
CA LEU A 139 19.52 -11.26 -20.34
C LEU A 139 19.14 -11.51 -21.79
N THR A 140 18.44 -12.62 -22.03
CA THR A 140 17.76 -12.85 -23.30
C THR A 140 16.51 -11.98 -23.41
N LEU A 141 16.06 -11.68 -24.63
CA LEU A 141 14.84 -10.88 -24.85
C LEU A 141 13.63 -11.48 -24.13
N ASP A 142 13.49 -12.80 -24.17
CA ASP A 142 12.38 -13.51 -23.53
C ASP A 142 12.42 -13.39 -22.01
N GLU A 143 13.61 -13.45 -21.40
CA GLU A 143 13.78 -13.27 -19.95
C GLU A 143 13.45 -11.83 -19.51
N ASP A 144 13.91 -10.85 -20.27
CA ASP A 144 13.69 -9.43 -19.99
C ASP A 144 12.20 -9.08 -20.09
N LEU A 145 11.54 -9.55 -21.16
CA LEU A 145 10.09 -9.40 -21.34
C LEU A 145 9.28 -10.16 -20.28
N ALA A 146 9.73 -11.34 -19.85
CA ALA A 146 9.10 -12.05 -18.73
C ALA A 146 9.20 -11.26 -17.43
N GLY A 147 10.34 -10.61 -17.17
CA GLY A 147 10.49 -9.68 -16.07
C GLY A 147 9.52 -8.50 -16.15
N LEU A 148 9.34 -7.92 -17.34
CA LEU A 148 8.38 -6.83 -17.56
C LEU A 148 6.93 -7.28 -17.31
N ASP A 149 6.59 -8.51 -17.67
CA ASP A 149 5.27 -9.09 -17.40
C ASP A 149 5.01 -9.30 -15.90
N GLU A 150 6.02 -9.71 -15.12
CA GLU A 150 5.92 -9.75 -13.66
C GLU A 150 5.80 -8.34 -13.05
N ALA A 151 6.56 -7.37 -13.57
CA ALA A 151 6.42 -5.97 -13.18
C ALA A 151 5.00 -5.44 -13.46
N PHE A 152 4.40 -5.80 -14.59
CA PHE A 152 3.02 -5.45 -14.92
C PHE A 152 2.04 -6.00 -13.88
N LYS A 153 2.18 -7.26 -13.46
CA LYS A 153 1.35 -7.84 -12.37
C LYS A 153 1.48 -7.07 -11.07
N MET A 154 2.69 -6.63 -10.71
CA MET A 154 2.90 -5.77 -9.53
C MET A 154 2.17 -4.42 -9.68
N ARG A 155 2.15 -3.84 -10.88
CA ARG A 155 1.39 -2.61 -11.17
C ARG A 155 -0.12 -2.84 -11.12
N LEU A 156 -0.62 -4.01 -11.53
CA LEU A 156 -2.03 -4.38 -11.36
C LEU A 156 -2.42 -4.49 -9.88
N ALA A 157 -1.55 -5.05 -9.03
CA ALA A 157 -1.77 -5.04 -7.59
C ALA A 157 -1.80 -3.61 -7.01
N ASN A 158 -1.00 -2.68 -7.56
CA ASN A 158 -1.09 -1.26 -7.19
C ASN A 158 -2.45 -0.65 -7.60
N LEU A 159 -2.97 -1.00 -8.77
CA LEU A 159 -4.29 -0.55 -9.25
C LEU A 159 -5.41 -1.06 -8.31
N GLU A 160 -5.38 -2.33 -7.93
CA GLU A 160 -6.33 -2.90 -6.95
C GLU A 160 -6.25 -2.18 -5.60
N GLY A 161 -5.03 -1.93 -5.11
CA GLY A 161 -4.78 -1.16 -3.90
C GLY A 161 -5.34 0.26 -4.00
N TYR A 162 -5.11 0.94 -5.13
CA TYR A 162 -5.63 2.29 -5.37
C TYR A 162 -7.16 2.33 -5.41
N ILE A 163 -7.80 1.38 -6.10
CA ILE A 163 -9.26 1.24 -6.12
C ILE A 163 -9.81 0.99 -4.71
N THR A 164 -9.14 0.14 -3.94
CA THR A 164 -9.51 -0.12 -2.53
C THR A 164 -9.44 1.16 -1.69
N CYS A 165 -8.36 1.93 -1.83
CA CYS A 165 -8.21 3.22 -1.15
C CYS A 165 -9.34 4.19 -1.54
N GLN A 166 -9.69 4.28 -2.82
CA GLN A 166 -10.79 5.12 -3.30
C GLN A 166 -12.14 4.72 -2.71
N GLN A 167 -12.44 3.42 -2.69
CA GLN A 167 -13.68 2.89 -2.09
C GLN A 167 -13.72 3.16 -0.58
N THR A 168 -12.59 2.97 0.10
CA THR A 168 -12.44 3.21 1.54
C THR A 168 -12.62 4.68 1.88
N ASN A 169 -11.99 5.58 1.14
CA ASN A 169 -12.09 7.03 1.34
C ASN A 169 -13.53 7.51 1.21
N LYS A 170 -14.24 7.09 0.14
CA LYS A 170 -15.67 7.39 -0.03
C LYS A 170 -16.52 6.87 1.12
N ALA A 171 -16.18 5.70 1.66
CA ALA A 171 -16.91 5.15 2.79
C ALA A 171 -16.69 5.95 4.09
N PHE A 172 -15.51 6.52 4.28
CA PHE A 172 -15.16 7.39 5.42
C PHE A 172 -15.70 8.82 5.31
N GLU A 173 -16.12 9.28 4.12
CA GLU A 173 -16.84 10.55 3.98
C GLU A 173 -18.21 10.51 4.71
N ASN A 174 -18.76 9.32 4.97
CA ASN A 174 -19.98 9.17 5.76
C ASN A 174 -19.73 9.36 7.26
N ALA A 175 -20.57 10.17 7.92
CA ALA A 175 -20.45 10.49 9.35
C ALA A 175 -20.56 9.26 10.28
N ASP A 176 -21.24 8.19 9.85
CA ASP A 176 -21.24 6.89 10.53
C ASP A 176 -20.27 5.92 9.86
N SER A 177 -18.97 6.10 10.14
CA SER A 177 -17.90 5.18 9.75
C SER A 177 -17.57 4.15 10.85
N SER A 178 -18.40 4.10 11.91
CA SER A 178 -18.17 3.25 13.07
C SER A 178 -18.19 1.75 12.72
N TRP A 179 -18.90 1.38 11.65
CA TRP A 179 -18.96 0.02 11.12
C TRP A 179 -17.58 -0.52 10.70
N TYR A 180 -16.67 0.33 10.20
CA TYR A 180 -15.32 -0.07 9.77
C TYR A 180 -14.50 -0.59 10.96
N PHE A 181 -14.58 0.09 12.10
CA PHE A 181 -13.88 -0.30 13.32
C PHE A 181 -14.52 -1.52 14.03
N ARG A 182 -15.79 -1.83 13.71
CA ARG A 182 -16.52 -2.99 14.25
C ARG A 182 -16.35 -4.27 13.41
N ARG A 183 -15.53 -4.25 12.35
CA ARG A 183 -15.33 -5.40 11.44
C ARG A 183 -14.83 -6.69 12.11
N ASN A 184 -14.12 -6.56 13.23
CA ASN A 184 -13.54 -7.67 13.99
C ASN A 184 -14.29 -7.98 15.30
N SER A 185 -15.49 -7.43 15.52
CA SER A 185 -16.26 -7.73 16.72
C SER A 185 -16.84 -9.16 16.69
N PRO A 186 -16.61 -9.98 17.73
CA PRO A 186 -17.12 -11.35 17.82
C PRO A 186 -18.66 -11.45 17.74
N GLN A 187 -19.39 -10.39 18.10
CA GLN A 187 -20.86 -10.36 18.00
C GLN A 187 -21.42 -10.32 16.56
N ASN A 188 -20.58 -10.22 15.52
CA ASN A 188 -21.01 -10.04 14.13
C ASN A 188 -20.92 -11.32 13.26
N GLU A 189 -21.02 -12.52 13.85
CA GLU A 189 -21.04 -13.80 13.10
C GLU A 189 -22.28 -13.95 12.19
N VAL A 190 -23.35 -13.20 12.42
CA VAL A 190 -24.62 -13.30 11.65
C VAL A 190 -24.61 -12.48 10.34
N LYS A 191 -23.57 -11.68 10.07
CA LYS A 191 -23.50 -10.79 8.89
C LYS A 191 -22.26 -11.01 8.01
N THR A 192 -21.84 -12.27 7.84
CA THR A 192 -20.76 -12.63 6.92
C THR A 192 -21.06 -12.22 5.47
N GLN A 193 -22.34 -12.05 5.12
CA GLN A 193 -22.79 -11.57 3.81
C GLN A 193 -22.57 -10.05 3.60
N ASP A 194 -22.65 -9.22 4.65
CA ASP A 194 -22.37 -7.76 4.58
C ASP A 194 -20.86 -7.47 4.45
N LYS A 195 -19.98 -8.37 4.91
CA LYS A 195 -18.52 -8.21 4.78
C LYS A 195 -18.05 -8.25 3.32
N ALA A 196 -18.71 -9.05 2.48
CA ALA A 196 -18.45 -9.12 1.04
C ALA A 196 -18.95 -7.88 0.27
N GLN A 197 -19.83 -7.08 0.88
CA GLN A 197 -20.40 -5.86 0.32
C GLN A 197 -19.61 -4.59 0.69
N MET A 198 -18.53 -4.73 1.47
CA MET A 198 -17.71 -3.63 1.99
C MET A 198 -16.83 -2.98 0.93
N PHE A 199 -16.35 -3.78 -0.03
CA PHE A 199 -15.52 -3.34 -1.14
C PHE A 199 -16.09 -3.90 -2.43
N ASP A 200 -16.16 -3.08 -3.47
CA ASP A 200 -16.59 -3.55 -4.78
C ASP A 200 -15.41 -4.29 -5.43
N THR A 201 -15.25 -5.54 -5.00
CA THR A 201 -14.28 -6.49 -5.53
C THR A 201 -14.59 -6.89 -6.97
N LYS A 202 -15.85 -6.73 -7.41
CA LYS A 202 -16.23 -6.95 -8.82
C LYS A 202 -15.66 -5.84 -9.70
N TYR A 203 -15.70 -4.59 -9.24
CA TYR A 203 -15.07 -3.47 -9.94
C TYR A 203 -13.55 -3.64 -10.04
N GLN A 204 -12.89 -4.06 -8.95
CA GLN A 204 -11.44 -4.37 -8.95
C GLN A 204 -11.10 -5.44 -9.99
N LYS A 205 -11.78 -6.60 -9.94
CA LYS A 205 -11.58 -7.70 -10.89
C LYS A 205 -11.86 -7.28 -12.34
N THR A 206 -12.88 -6.46 -12.56
CA THR A 206 -13.19 -5.92 -13.88
C THR A 206 -12.07 -5.02 -14.38
N ALA A 207 -11.57 -4.10 -13.55
CA ALA A 207 -10.47 -3.21 -13.92
C ALA A 207 -9.19 -3.99 -14.27
N VAL A 208 -8.83 -4.99 -13.45
CA VAL A 208 -7.70 -5.89 -13.74
C VAL A 208 -7.89 -6.64 -15.05
N SER A 209 -9.07 -7.23 -15.28
CA SER A 209 -9.35 -7.96 -16.53
C SER A 209 -9.30 -7.06 -17.77
N ILE A 210 -9.75 -5.81 -17.67
CA ILE A 210 -9.62 -4.82 -18.75
C ILE A 210 -8.14 -4.58 -19.09
N MET A 211 -7.29 -4.43 -18.06
CA MET A 211 -5.86 -4.21 -18.24
C MET A 211 -5.14 -5.41 -18.87
N GLU A 212 -5.46 -6.62 -18.42
CA GLU A 212 -4.93 -7.85 -19.01
C GLU A 212 -5.32 -7.97 -20.49
N GLN A 213 -6.60 -7.73 -20.81
CA GLN A 213 -7.07 -7.71 -22.20
C GLN A 213 -6.39 -6.63 -23.03
N ALA A 214 -6.12 -5.46 -22.46
CA ALA A 214 -5.40 -4.38 -23.14
C ALA A 214 -3.95 -4.78 -23.45
N LYS A 215 -3.26 -5.40 -22.48
CA LYS A 215 -1.90 -5.94 -22.66
C LYS A 215 -1.86 -6.95 -23.81
N GLU A 216 -2.72 -7.95 -23.80
CA GLU A 216 -2.75 -9.00 -24.84
C GLU A 216 -3.00 -8.42 -26.23
N LYS A 217 -3.96 -7.48 -26.35
CA LYS A 217 -4.21 -6.81 -27.64
C LYS A 217 -3.05 -5.93 -28.07
N PHE A 218 -2.38 -5.26 -27.14
CA PHE A 218 -1.17 -4.50 -27.42
C PHE A 218 -0.07 -5.41 -27.97
N LEU A 219 0.21 -6.56 -27.33
CA LEU A 219 1.23 -7.49 -27.79
C LEU A 219 0.98 -8.02 -29.21
N VAL A 220 -0.30 -8.24 -29.58
CA VAL A 220 -0.69 -8.58 -30.96
C VAL A 220 -0.48 -7.38 -31.90
N ALA A 221 -0.89 -6.18 -31.49
CA ALA A 221 -0.78 -4.97 -32.30
C ALA A 221 0.69 -4.54 -32.52
N PHE A 222 1.56 -4.75 -31.54
CA PHE A 222 2.98 -4.44 -31.60
C PHE A 222 3.69 -5.21 -32.73
N LYS A 223 3.27 -6.46 -32.97
CA LYS A 223 3.80 -7.30 -34.06
C LYS A 223 3.33 -6.85 -35.46
N SER A 224 2.42 -5.87 -35.53
CA SER A 224 1.91 -5.37 -36.81
C SER A 224 2.85 -4.32 -37.42
N ILE A 225 2.91 -4.29 -38.75
CA ILE A 225 3.74 -3.35 -39.53
C ILE A 225 3.37 -1.87 -39.26
N ASN A 226 2.16 -1.61 -38.77
CA ASN A 226 1.62 -0.26 -38.56
C ASN A 226 1.69 0.20 -37.10
N TYR A 227 2.43 -0.50 -36.24
CA TYR A 227 2.59 -0.14 -34.84
C TYR A 227 3.14 1.30 -34.67
N LYS A 228 2.59 2.03 -33.71
CA LYS A 228 3.02 3.38 -33.30
C LYS A 228 2.91 3.54 -31.79
N GLN A 229 3.83 4.27 -31.18
CA GLN A 229 3.75 4.63 -29.77
C GLN A 229 2.40 5.27 -29.42
N GLY A 230 1.82 4.87 -28.29
CA GLY A 230 0.49 5.27 -27.83
C GLY A 230 -0.61 4.29 -28.27
N THR A 231 -0.24 3.16 -28.88
CA THR A 231 -1.20 2.12 -29.28
C THR A 231 -1.82 1.48 -28.04
N ALA A 232 -1.06 1.25 -26.97
CA ALA A 232 -1.56 0.56 -25.78
C ALA A 232 -2.64 1.36 -25.06
N THR A 233 -2.44 2.67 -24.89
CA THR A 233 -3.43 3.56 -24.26
C THR A 233 -4.69 3.75 -25.12
N SER A 234 -4.54 3.76 -26.45
CA SER A 234 -5.69 3.76 -27.37
C SER A 234 -6.50 2.48 -27.27
N ILE A 235 -5.83 1.31 -27.27
CA ILE A 235 -6.48 -0.01 -27.10
C ILE A 235 -7.23 -0.07 -25.77
N LEU A 236 -6.60 0.37 -24.68
CA LEU A 236 -7.22 0.43 -23.36
C LEU A 236 -8.50 1.28 -23.40
N SER A 237 -8.40 2.50 -23.94
CA SER A 237 -9.53 3.42 -24.03
C SER A 237 -10.70 2.82 -24.84
N ASP A 238 -10.41 2.08 -25.90
CA ASP A 238 -11.42 1.42 -26.72
C ASP A 238 -12.07 0.21 -26.04
N ILE A 239 -11.35 -0.49 -25.16
CA ILE A 239 -11.94 -1.54 -24.31
C ILE A 239 -12.86 -0.89 -23.27
N MET A 240 -12.39 0.15 -22.59
CA MET A 240 -13.15 0.83 -21.53
C MET A 240 -14.46 1.43 -22.04
N LYS A 241 -14.50 1.97 -23.27
CA LYS A 241 -15.73 2.51 -23.89
C LYS A 241 -16.81 1.44 -24.17
N LYS A 242 -16.44 0.16 -24.19
CA LYS A 242 -17.35 -0.96 -24.48
C LYS A 242 -17.89 -1.63 -23.22
N CYS A 243 -17.37 -1.25 -22.05
CA CYS A 243 -17.80 -1.75 -20.74
C CYS A 243 -18.80 -0.78 -20.10
#